data_AF-A0A645HSU9-F1
#
_entry.id   AF-A0A645HSU9-F1
#
_cell.length_a   1.000
_cell.length_b   1.000
_cell.length_c   1.000
_cell.angle_alpha   90.00
_cell.angle_beta   90.00
_cell.angle_gamma   90.00
#
_symmetry.space_group_name_H-M   'P 1'
#
loop_
_entity.id
_entity.type
_entity.pdbx_description
1 polymer ?
#
loop_
_entity_poly.entity_id
_entity_poly.type
_entity_poly.pdbx_seq_one_letter_code
_entity_poly.pdbx_strand_id
1 'polypeptide(L)'
;MPVGVKFCDAPALYGSEWPDVIQAVQANAIPIAYQRLIAFGGDAWHIASQYLAEPNLKSMQFQGRTGLVQVNNNQIQRIPHCFENTKKGIRALL
;
A
#
# COMPACT_ATOMS: atom_id res chain seq x y z
N MET A 1 4.28 -14.43 -12.64
CA MET A 1 5.71 -14.22 -12.32
C MET A 1 6.41 -15.58 -12.23
N PRO A 2 7.73 -15.68 -12.54
CA PRO A 2 8.51 -16.90 -12.31
C PRO A 2 8.65 -17.22 -10.81
N VAL A 3 8.73 -18.50 -10.46
CA VAL A 3 8.96 -18.94 -9.07
C VAL A 3 10.38 -18.53 -8.63
N GLY A 4 10.53 -18.02 -7.41
CA GLY A 4 11.78 -17.53 -6.84
C GLY A 4 12.07 -16.05 -7.11
N VAL A 5 11.25 -15.37 -7.92
CA VAL A 5 11.38 -13.93 -8.13
C VAL A 5 11.02 -13.18 -6.85
N LYS A 6 11.90 -12.24 -6.48
CA LYS A 6 11.70 -11.30 -5.38
C LYS A 6 11.44 -9.90 -5.95
N PHE A 7 10.48 -9.20 -5.38
CA PHE A 7 10.06 -7.87 -5.83
C PHE A 7 9.47 -7.09 -4.66
N CYS A 8 9.41 -5.76 -4.76
CA CYS A 8 8.74 -4.93 -3.75
C CYS A 8 7.64 -4.11 -4.42
N ASP A 9 6.49 -4.00 -3.75
CA ASP A 9 5.28 -3.40 -4.32
C ASP A 9 4.32 -2.96 -3.19
N ALA A 10 3.15 -2.45 -3.56
CA ALA A 10 2.09 -2.07 -2.64
C ALA A 10 1.46 -3.32 -1.99
N PRO A 11 1.51 -3.48 -0.65
CA PRO A 11 1.00 -4.67 0.02
C PRO A 11 -0.51 -4.87 -0.16
N ALA A 12 -1.28 -3.82 -0.45
CA ALA A 12 -2.72 -3.96 -0.68
C ALA A 12 -3.10 -4.77 -1.92
N LEU A 13 -2.16 -5.05 -2.81
CA LEU A 13 -2.39 -5.93 -3.95
C LEU A 13 -2.31 -7.42 -3.59
N TYR A 14 -1.74 -7.76 -2.43
CA TYR A 14 -1.40 -9.13 -2.06
C TYR A 14 -1.90 -9.54 -0.68
N GLY A 15 -2.23 -8.57 0.18
CA GLY A 15 -2.80 -8.78 1.51
C GLY A 15 -4.33 -8.65 1.54
N SER A 16 -4.94 -9.15 2.61
CA SER A 16 -6.39 -9.08 2.85
C SER A 16 -6.82 -7.91 3.75
N GLU A 17 -5.90 -7.04 4.13
CA GLU A 17 -6.09 -6.02 5.16
C GLU A 17 -6.93 -4.82 4.69
N TRP A 18 -7.01 -4.58 3.38
CA TRP A 18 -7.63 -3.38 2.81
C TRP A 18 -8.85 -3.73 1.94
N PRO A 19 -10.04 -3.83 2.54
CA PRO A 19 -11.26 -4.26 1.84
C PRO A 19 -11.67 -3.31 0.72
N ASP A 20 -11.34 -2.02 0.82
CA ASP A 20 -11.59 -1.03 -0.23
C ASP A 20 -10.84 -1.35 -1.53
N VAL A 21 -9.60 -1.84 -1.42
CA VAL A 21 -8.81 -2.28 -2.58
C VAL A 21 -9.39 -3.59 -3.13
N ILE A 22 -9.70 -4.56 -2.27
CA ILE A 22 -10.29 -5.85 -2.65
C ILE A 22 -11.62 -5.66 -3.40
N GLN A 23 -12.50 -4.82 -2.88
CA GLN A 23 -13.80 -4.54 -3.49
C GLN A 23 -13.63 -3.94 -4.89
N ALA A 24 -12.67 -3.03 -5.08
CA ALA A 24 -12.41 -2.44 -6.38
C ALA A 24 -11.88 -3.45 -7.41
N VAL A 25 -11.07 -4.43 -6.97
CA VAL A 25 -10.62 -5.54 -7.82
C VAL A 25 -11.76 -6.49 -8.19
N GLN A 26 -12.68 -6.75 -7.26
CA GLN A 26 -13.80 -7.66 -7.50
C GLN A 26 -14.89 -7.03 -8.36
N ALA A 27 -15.13 -5.73 -8.22
CA ALA A 27 -16.18 -5.02 -8.94
C ALA A 27 -15.90 -4.92 -10.45
N ASN A 28 -14.63 -4.79 -10.83
CA ASN A 28 -14.20 -4.68 -12.22
C ASN A 28 -12.84 -5.36 -12.34
N ALA A 29 -12.61 -6.16 -13.38
CA ALA A 29 -11.30 -6.78 -13.67
C ALA A 29 -10.27 -5.72 -14.10
N ILE A 30 -9.91 -4.83 -13.16
CA ILE A 30 -9.05 -3.67 -13.40
C ILE A 30 -7.58 -4.08 -13.48
N PRO A 31 -6.80 -3.44 -14.37
CA PRO A 31 -5.37 -3.70 -14.46
C PRO A 31 -4.65 -3.48 -13.12
N ILE A 32 -3.64 -4.30 -12.83
CA ILE A 32 -2.85 -4.20 -11.59
C ILE A 32 -2.24 -2.81 -11.38
N ALA A 33 -1.90 -2.10 -12.45
CA ALA A 33 -1.42 -0.72 -12.38
C ALA A 33 -2.48 0.23 -11.79
N TYR A 34 -3.76 0.02 -12.10
CA TYR A 34 -4.84 0.82 -11.57
C TYR A 34 -5.11 0.49 -10.10
N GLN A 35 -4.98 -0.76 -9.68
CA GLN A 35 -5.09 -1.17 -8.27
C GLN A 35 -4.05 -0.44 -7.38
N ARG A 36 -2.84 -0.19 -7.90
CA ARG A 36 -1.81 0.61 -7.21
C ARG A 36 -2.24 2.06 -7.02
N LEU A 37 -2.98 2.64 -7.97
CA LEU A 37 -3.52 4.00 -7.84
C LEU A 37 -4.61 4.06 -6.77
N ILE A 38 -5.43 3.02 -6.64
CA ILE A 38 -6.43 2.92 -5.57
C ILE A 38 -5.75 2.85 -4.21
N ALA A 39 -4.74 1.97 -4.07
CA ALA A 39 -3.92 1.87 -2.87
C ALA A 39 -3.28 3.22 -2.51
N PHE A 40 -2.69 3.90 -3.50
CA PHE A 40 -2.09 5.22 -3.35
C PHE A 40 -3.11 6.28 -2.92
N GLY A 41 -4.29 6.31 -3.54
CA GLY A 41 -5.37 7.23 -3.18
C GLY A 41 -5.87 7.03 -1.76
N GLY A 42 -6.00 5.77 -1.31
CA GLY A 42 -6.38 5.45 0.07
C GLY A 42 -5.38 5.96 1.10
N ASP A 43 -4.07 5.81 0.83
CA ASP A 43 -3.02 6.35 1.72
C ASP A 43 -2.99 7.88 1.68
N ALA A 44 -3.14 8.51 0.51
CA ALA A 44 -3.22 9.96 0.38
C ALA A 44 -4.41 10.54 1.15
N TRP A 45 -5.57 9.89 1.07
CA TRP A 45 -6.75 10.26 1.86
C TRP A 45 -6.49 10.11 3.36
N HIS A 46 -5.87 9.01 3.79
CA HIS A 46 -5.51 8.83 5.19
C HIS A 46 -4.61 9.97 5.68
N ILE A 47 -3.56 10.31 4.94
CA ILE A 47 -2.65 11.42 5.26
C ILE A 47 -3.42 12.74 5.40
N ALA A 48 -4.26 13.07 4.42
CA ALA A 48 -5.04 14.30 4.44
C ALA A 48 -5.99 14.35 5.65
N SER A 49 -6.63 13.23 5.99
CA SER A 49 -7.53 13.13 7.14
C SER A 49 -6.82 13.38 8.47
N GLN A 50 -5.57 12.92 8.62
CA GLN A 50 -4.75 13.20 9.81
C GLN A 50 -4.42 14.70 9.93
N TYR A 51 -4.06 15.38 8.83
CA TYR A 51 -3.83 16.82 8.85
C TYR A 51 -5.10 17.65 9.07
N LEU A 52 -6.26 17.17 8.62
CA LEU A 52 -7.53 17.82 8.92
C LEU A 52 -7.90 17.70 10.41
N ALA A 53 -7.61 16.55 11.03
CA ALA A 53 -7.83 16.33 12.47
C ALA A 53 -6.80 17.07 13.33
N GLU A 54 -5.54 17.08 12.91
CA GLU A 54 -4.41 17.72 13.61
C GLU A 54 -3.63 18.63 12.66
N PRO A 55 -4.06 19.90 12.46
CA PRO A 55 -3.43 20.80 11.48
C PRO A 55 -1.95 21.10 11.71
N ASN A 56 -1.46 20.92 12.94
CA ASN A 56 -0.07 21.17 13.32
C ASN A 56 0.79 19.89 13.38
N LEU A 57 0.27 18.76 12.91
CA LEU A 57 0.97 17.46 12.90
C LEU A 57 2.34 17.59 12.24
N LYS A 58 3.40 17.29 13.00
CA LYS A 58 4.79 17.37 12.51
C LYS A 58 5.29 16.04 11.97
N SER A 59 4.80 14.94 12.49
CA SER A 59 5.23 13.61 12.08
C SER A 59 4.13 12.59 12.27
N MET A 60 4.05 11.61 11.38
CA MET A 60 3.23 10.43 11.58
C MET A 60 3.82 9.23 10.85
N GLN A 61 3.46 8.05 11.31
CA GLN A 61 3.88 6.79 10.73
C GLN A 61 2.73 5.78 10.78
N PHE A 62 2.47 5.10 9.66
CA PHE A 62 1.45 4.07 9.61
C PHE A 62 1.77 3.01 8.56
N GLN A 63 1.24 1.80 8.74
CA GLN A 63 1.22 0.77 7.70
C GLN A 63 0.04 1.06 6.77
N GLY A 64 0.36 1.57 5.58
CA GLY A 64 -0.59 1.90 4.56
C GLY A 64 -0.70 0.83 3.48
N ARG A 65 -1.64 1.04 2.56
CA ARG A 65 -1.88 0.19 1.39
C ARG A 65 -0.66 0.10 0.48
N THR A 66 0.20 1.12 0.50
CA THR A 66 1.43 1.23 -0.29
C THR A 66 2.71 0.87 0.48
N GLY A 67 2.58 0.38 1.71
CA GLY A 67 3.69 0.00 2.58
C GLY A 67 3.78 0.89 3.81
N LEU A 68 4.95 0.93 4.45
CA LEU A 68 5.18 1.82 5.57
C LEU A 68 5.26 3.26 5.08
N VAL A 69 4.35 4.10 5.54
CA VAL A 69 4.33 5.53 5.25
C VAL A 69 4.89 6.26 6.46
N GLN A 70 5.84 7.15 6.22
CA GLN A 70 6.42 8.04 7.21
C GLN A 70 6.32 9.46 6.69
N VAL A 71 5.67 10.32 7.47
CA VAL A 71 5.62 11.75 7.18
C VAL A 71 6.42 12.45 8.26
N ASN A 72 7.38 13.27 7.85
CA ASN A 72 8.22 14.07 8.72
C ASN A 72 8.30 15.48 8.14
N ASN A 73 7.69 16.44 8.82
CA ASN A 73 7.44 17.80 8.33
C ASN A 73 6.72 17.79 6.97
N ASN A 74 7.42 18.18 5.91
CA ASN A 74 6.90 18.24 4.53
C ASN A 74 7.42 17.08 3.65
N GLN A 75 8.11 16.11 4.24
CA GLN A 75 8.65 14.97 3.52
C GLN A 75 7.80 13.73 3.80
N ILE A 76 7.35 13.08 2.72
CA ILE A 76 6.65 11.80 2.77
C ILE A 76 7.61 10.74 2.23
N GLN A 77 8.00 9.80 3.08
CA GLN A 77 8.73 8.60 2.71
C GLN A 77 7.78 7.40 2.70
N ARG A 78 7.93 6.56 1.68
CA ARG A 78 7.20 5.30 1.54
C ARG A 78 8.20 4.18 1.39
N ILE A 79 8.04 3.14 2.21
CA ILE A 79 8.85 1.93 2.14
C ILE A 79 7.91 0.79 1.72
N PRO A 80 8.00 0.31 0.47
CA PRO A 80 7.16 -0.78 -0.01
C PRO A 80 7.48 -2.08 0.73
N HIS A 81 6.54 -3.01 0.73
CA HIS A 81 6.80 -4.36 1.24
C HIS A 81 7.41 -5.20 0.13
N CYS A 82 8.30 -6.11 0.50
CA CYS A 82 8.92 -7.03 -0.43
C CYS A 82 8.27 -8.40 -0.35
N PHE A 83 8.28 -9.11 -1.46
CA PHE A 83 7.58 -10.36 -1.67
C PHE A 83 8.43 -11.32 -2.48
N GLU A 84 8.14 -12.60 -2.34
CA GLU A 84 8.67 -13.67 -3.17
C GLU A 84 7.52 -14.45 -3.81
N ASN A 85 7.60 -14.68 -5.11
CA ASN A 85 6.70 -15.59 -5.78
C ASN A 85 7.15 -17.04 -5.54
N THR A 86 6.41 -17.77 -4.72
CA THR A 86 6.70 -19.17 -4.38
C THR A 86 5.81 -20.12 -5.17
N LYS A 87 6.07 -21.44 -5.09
CA LYS A 87 5.16 -22.45 -5.66
C LYS A 87 3.74 -22.40 -5.07
N LYS A 88 3.56 -21.81 -3.89
CA LYS A 88 2.27 -21.70 -3.18
C LYS A 88 1.60 -20.33 -3.35
N GLY A 89 2.18 -19.43 -4.16
CA GLY A 89 1.72 -18.05 -4.33
C GLY A 89 2.71 -17.01 -3.81
N ILE A 90 2.26 -15.76 -3.74
CA ILE A 90 3.05 -14.62 -3.27
C ILE A 90 3.17 -14.66 -1.75
N ARG A 91 4.41 -14.58 -1.24
CA ARG A 91 4.73 -14.56 0.20
C ARG A 91 5.45 -13.26 0.54
N ALA A 92 5.03 -12.57 1.59
CA ALA A 92 5.75 -11.41 2.11
C ALA A 92 7.15 -11.80 2.62
N LEU A 93 8.15 -10.97 2.34
CA LEU A 93 9.50 -11.02 2.87
C LEU A 93 9.58 -9.94 3.96
N LEU A 94 9.69 -10.38 5.20
CA LEU A 94 9.90 -9.52 6.37
C LEU A 94 11.23 -8.78 6.28
#